data_AF-A0A7S3Z8P7-F1
#
_entry.id   AF-A0A7S3Z8P7-F1
#
_cell.length_a   1.000
_cell.length_b   1.000
_cell.length_c   1.000
_cell.angle_alpha   90.00
_cell.angle_beta   90.00
_cell.angle_gamma   90.00
#
_symmetry.space_group_name_H-M   'P 1'
#
loop_
_entity.id
_entity.type
_entity.pdbx_description
1 polymer ?
#
loop_
_entity_poly.entity_id
_entity_poly.type
_entity_poly.pdbx_seq_one_letter_code
_entity_poly.pdbx_strand_id
1 'polypeptide(L)'
;SQPRAMGIQTHLRCHTGLLWTCSAVAVLAVGGACYASTQPRHRVLQRGEQLSLLKRKTASICSSRPKTISPGHELGLGAKASITERAESADIELPRTVDQMVAQAKDAIEAALALGKSRQRLDLILPINEKKYDFLAIEAMDYPCSLSEEFKAAVETTEKLLEALTGVDASTFTKQRLDPGGVEGDPCMLVQAQSENGRNFAAVAFPFSDNLKQLQRLAEEDTTLILVNPQWKDSGAVVSDFGFGPWKKAADDFLNTFEKSYTLTEQRIGAPSSLSFQDGKRYSDGGVVRVLRKFPSPHVAFVMAVDGASQAIGSFEESFPSYNELDAAIKAGREANLQIFDYAKDAVMPNPFAKQENADFDAAVESPAEVVERMDKTAIRQALTSRGLPTSGTMATIRDRLRIALEREA
;
A
#
# COMPACT_ATOMS: atom_id res chain seq x y z
N SER A 1 -36.91 58.07 -50.26
CA SER A 1 -37.84 56.93 -50.06
C SER A 1 -37.85 56.56 -48.58
N GLN A 2 -38.96 56.86 -47.89
CA GLN A 2 -39.39 56.21 -46.64
C GLN A 2 -40.35 55.05 -47.01
N PRO A 3 -40.92 54.27 -46.06
CA PRO A 3 -40.68 54.17 -44.60
C PRO A 3 -40.13 52.74 -44.27
N ARG A 4 -40.18 52.10 -43.08
CA ARG A 4 -40.84 52.26 -41.77
C ARG A 4 -39.87 51.90 -40.62
N ALA A 5 -40.30 52.18 -39.39
CA ALA A 5 -39.73 51.68 -38.12
C ALA A 5 -40.87 51.18 -37.20
N MET A 6 -40.53 50.45 -36.13
CA MET A 6 -41.27 50.25 -34.85
C MET A 6 -40.38 49.37 -33.92
N GLY A 7 -40.31 49.53 -32.60
CA GLY A 7 -40.89 50.55 -31.73
C GLY A 7 -40.75 50.22 -30.22
N ILE A 8 -39.86 50.92 -29.52
CA ILE A 8 -40.01 51.52 -28.17
C ILE A 8 -40.78 50.75 -27.07
N GLN A 9 -40.12 50.47 -25.93
CA GLN A 9 -40.58 51.00 -24.63
C GLN A 9 -39.51 51.03 -23.52
N THR A 10 -39.50 52.13 -22.77
CA THR A 10 -38.63 52.44 -21.63
C THR A 10 -39.40 52.38 -20.31
N HIS A 11 -38.74 52.06 -19.19
CA HIS A 11 -39.12 52.63 -17.89
C HIS A 11 -37.93 52.79 -16.94
N LEU A 12 -37.63 54.04 -16.56
CA LEU A 12 -36.92 54.36 -15.32
C LEU A 12 -37.90 54.32 -14.14
N ARG A 13 -37.40 53.96 -12.94
CA ARG A 13 -37.78 54.62 -11.69
C ARG A 13 -36.59 54.71 -10.72
N CYS A 14 -36.39 55.90 -10.16
CA CYS A 14 -35.50 56.15 -9.03
C CYS A 14 -36.25 56.03 -7.70
N HIS A 15 -35.52 55.65 -6.64
CA HIS A 15 -35.64 56.14 -5.25
C HIS A 15 -34.33 55.68 -4.56
N THR A 16 -33.43 56.55 -4.07
CA THR A 16 -33.49 57.31 -2.78
C THR A 16 -33.99 56.44 -1.61
N GLY A 17 -33.25 56.22 -0.52
CA GLY A 17 -31.95 56.71 -0.07
C GLY A 17 -31.83 56.55 1.46
N LEU A 18 -30.77 57.10 2.06
CA LEU A 18 -30.48 57.15 3.53
C LEU A 18 -30.15 55.81 4.23
N LEU A 19 -29.38 55.76 5.33
CA LEU A 19 -28.23 56.55 5.86
C LEU A 19 -27.73 55.80 7.13
N TRP A 20 -26.69 56.31 7.82
CA TRP A 20 -26.05 55.82 9.08
C TRP A 20 -25.06 54.65 8.97
N THR A 21 -23.90 54.66 9.65
CA THR A 21 -23.08 55.76 10.24
C THR A 21 -21.66 55.23 10.47
N CYS A 22 -20.65 56.10 10.37
CA CYS A 22 -19.30 55.79 10.84
C CYS A 22 -19.22 55.68 12.37
N SER A 23 -18.32 54.85 12.87
CA SER A 23 -17.57 55.09 14.11
C SER A 23 -16.17 54.53 13.96
N ALA A 24 -15.18 55.24 14.48
CA ALA A 24 -13.76 54.96 14.27
C ALA A 24 -12.98 55.03 15.59
N VAL A 25 -11.73 54.55 15.54
CA VAL A 25 -10.64 54.76 16.51
C VAL A 25 -10.77 54.04 17.87
N ALA A 26 -9.85 53.11 18.10
CA ALA A 26 -9.09 53.03 19.36
C ALA A 26 -7.75 52.33 19.12
N VAL A 27 -6.67 53.11 18.94
CA VAL A 27 -5.29 52.63 19.10
C VAL A 27 -4.91 52.81 20.56
N LEU A 28 -4.42 51.77 21.22
CA LEU A 28 -3.71 51.89 22.49
C LEU A 28 -2.63 50.82 22.59
N ALA A 29 -1.39 51.26 22.82
CA ALA A 29 -0.24 50.40 23.05
C ALA A 29 0.37 50.73 24.42
N VAL A 30 0.53 49.70 25.27
CA VAL A 30 1.39 49.66 26.47
C VAL A 30 1.86 48.19 26.54
N GLY A 31 3.16 47.89 26.47
CA GLY A 31 4.04 47.66 27.63
C GLY A 31 3.70 46.32 28.34
N GLY A 32 4.59 45.38 28.60
CA GLY A 32 6.06 45.38 28.62
C GLY A 32 6.54 44.76 29.95
N ALA A 33 7.52 43.83 29.90
CA ALA A 33 8.11 43.12 31.06
C ALA A 33 7.14 42.16 31.81
N CYS A 34 7.54 41.14 32.58
CA CYS A 34 8.82 40.38 32.69
C CYS A 34 8.61 39.07 33.51
N TYR A 35 9.45 38.06 33.24
CA TYR A 35 9.98 37.06 34.20
C TYR A 35 9.13 35.95 34.88
N ALA A 36 9.89 34.90 35.23
CA ALA A 36 9.64 33.79 36.16
C ALA A 36 8.60 32.72 35.73
N SER A 37 8.96 31.47 35.44
CA SER A 37 9.77 30.50 36.21
C SER A 37 9.17 30.14 37.58
N THR A 38 8.42 29.03 37.63
CA THR A 38 8.41 28.07 38.75
C THR A 38 7.51 26.85 38.47
N GLN A 39 8.14 25.71 38.19
CA GLN A 39 7.70 24.40 38.73
C GLN A 39 8.64 24.05 39.90
N PRO A 40 8.42 22.96 40.69
CA PRO A 40 7.22 22.13 40.86
C PRO A 40 6.79 22.05 42.34
N ARG A 41 5.65 21.39 42.63
CA ARG A 41 5.46 20.71 43.93
C ARG A 41 4.81 19.34 43.77
N HIS A 42 5.63 18.29 43.84
CA HIS A 42 5.17 16.97 44.23
C HIS A 42 4.47 17.05 45.59
N ARG A 43 3.34 16.34 45.74
CA ARG A 43 2.84 15.95 47.07
C ARG A 43 2.54 14.46 47.09
N VAL A 44 3.45 13.74 47.75
CA VAL A 44 3.25 12.36 48.22
C VAL A 44 2.27 12.38 49.38
N LEU A 45 1.44 11.32 49.48
CA LEU A 45 0.79 10.71 50.66
C LEU A 45 -0.42 9.93 50.13
N GLN A 46 -0.79 8.73 50.55
CA GLN A 46 -0.15 7.59 51.22
C GLN A 46 -1.24 6.48 51.22
N ARG A 47 -0.90 5.24 51.56
CA ARG A 47 -1.85 4.12 51.58
C ARG A 47 -2.91 4.27 52.67
N GLY A 48 -4.11 3.76 52.40
CA GLY A 48 -5.08 3.35 53.41
C GLY A 48 -5.63 1.97 53.04
N GLU A 49 -5.25 0.95 53.80
CA GLU A 49 -5.91 -0.36 53.77
C GLU A 49 -7.29 -0.25 54.44
N GLN A 50 -8.27 -1.08 54.05
CA GLN A 50 -8.97 -1.96 55.00
C GLN A 50 -9.71 -3.09 54.28
N LEU A 51 -9.37 -4.33 54.69
CA LEU A 51 -10.19 -5.54 54.55
C LEU A 51 -11.59 -5.30 55.16
N SER A 52 -12.69 -5.96 54.74
CA SER A 52 -12.90 -7.39 55.04
C SER A 52 -14.35 -7.87 54.78
N LEU A 53 -14.48 -9.14 54.38
CA LEU A 53 -15.38 -10.17 54.99
C LEU A 53 -16.95 -10.07 54.93
N LEU A 54 -17.58 -10.95 54.12
CA LEU A 54 -18.20 -12.26 54.53
C LEU A 54 -19.61 -12.63 53.97
N LYS A 55 -19.71 -13.93 53.56
CA LYS A 55 -20.89 -14.84 53.67
C LYS A 55 -22.12 -14.52 52.76
N ARG A 56 -22.92 -15.49 52.27
CA ARG A 56 -22.89 -16.97 52.36
C ARG A 56 -23.75 -17.61 51.24
N LYS A 57 -23.31 -18.80 50.79
CA LYS A 57 -24.07 -19.99 50.33
C LYS A 57 -25.59 -19.87 50.07
N THR A 58 -26.01 -20.43 48.92
CA THR A 58 -26.89 -21.62 48.85
C THR A 58 -26.53 -22.46 47.62
N ALA A 59 -26.82 -23.76 47.67
CA ALA A 59 -26.67 -24.71 46.56
C ALA A 59 -28.04 -25.32 46.25
N SER A 60 -28.19 -26.06 45.13
CA SER A 60 -28.45 -27.52 45.17
C SER A 60 -28.98 -28.10 43.84
N ILE A 61 -28.88 -29.43 43.74
CA ILE A 61 -29.57 -30.41 42.88
C ILE A 61 -29.05 -30.65 41.45
N CYS A 62 -28.51 -31.86 41.28
CA CYS A 62 -28.22 -32.52 40.02
C CYS A 62 -29.49 -33.12 39.37
N SER A 63 -29.46 -33.33 38.05
CA SER A 63 -30.03 -34.54 37.44
C SER A 63 -29.03 -35.12 36.44
N SER A 64 -29.12 -36.42 36.15
CA SER A 64 -28.07 -37.15 35.44
C SER A 64 -28.61 -38.22 34.49
N ARG A 65 -27.75 -38.62 33.53
CA ARG A 65 -27.82 -39.73 32.54
C ARG A 65 -28.08 -39.30 31.09
N PRO A 66 -27.60 -40.07 30.09
CA PRO A 66 -26.38 -40.90 30.08
C PRO A 66 -25.46 -40.59 28.87
N LYS A 67 -24.27 -41.22 28.86
CA LYS A 67 -23.26 -41.08 27.81
C LYS A 67 -23.65 -41.84 26.54
N THR A 68 -23.34 -41.24 25.39
CA THR A 68 -23.06 -41.97 24.13
C THR A 68 -21.61 -41.64 23.72
N ILE A 69 -20.91 -42.61 23.12
CA ILE A 69 -19.44 -42.59 22.99
C ILE A 69 -19.02 -42.47 21.52
N SER A 70 -18.26 -41.41 21.21
CA SER A 70 -17.31 -41.29 20.08
C SER A 70 -17.87 -41.28 18.64
N PRO A 71 -17.09 -40.85 17.61
CA PRO A 71 -15.68 -40.42 17.65
C PRO A 71 -15.35 -39.02 17.07
N GLY A 72 -14.15 -38.53 17.45
CA GLY A 72 -13.23 -37.79 16.58
C GLY A 72 -13.73 -36.55 15.83
N HIS A 73 -13.73 -35.39 16.48
CA HIS A 73 -13.66 -34.12 15.76
C HIS A 73 -12.18 -33.74 15.59
N GLU A 74 -11.64 -33.91 14.38
CA GLU A 74 -10.28 -33.47 14.05
C GLU A 74 -10.18 -31.94 14.08
N LEU A 75 -9.02 -31.45 14.53
CA LEU A 75 -8.64 -30.04 14.40
C LEU A 75 -8.25 -29.78 12.95
N GLY A 76 -9.23 -29.36 12.13
CA GLY A 76 -9.04 -28.96 10.74
C GLY A 76 -8.21 -27.70 10.58
N LEU A 77 -6.90 -27.81 10.78
CA LEU A 77 -5.92 -26.83 10.27
C LEU A 77 -5.75 -27.05 8.77
N GLY A 78 -5.92 -25.98 8.00
CA GLY A 78 -5.71 -25.98 6.55
C GLY A 78 -6.94 -25.51 5.79
N ALA A 79 -7.08 -24.19 5.66
CA ALA A 79 -7.81 -23.62 4.53
C ALA A 79 -7.11 -24.12 3.26
N LYS A 80 -7.75 -25.06 2.56
CA LYS A 80 -7.28 -25.48 1.25
C LYS A 80 -7.59 -24.34 0.29
N ALA A 81 -6.56 -23.64 -0.17
CA ALA A 81 -6.69 -22.81 -1.36
C ALA A 81 -7.32 -23.66 -2.47
N SER A 82 -8.45 -23.22 -3.00
CA SER A 82 -9.11 -23.87 -4.14
C SER A 82 -8.31 -23.53 -5.40
N ILE A 83 -7.20 -24.24 -5.61
CA ILE A 83 -6.34 -24.11 -6.80
C ILE A 83 -7.01 -24.81 -8.02
N THR A 84 -8.30 -25.17 -7.91
CA THR A 84 -9.01 -26.00 -8.90
C THR A 84 -10.39 -25.45 -9.25
N GLU A 85 -10.58 -24.14 -9.21
CA GLU A 85 -11.57 -23.50 -10.07
C GLU A 85 -10.85 -22.69 -11.14
N ARG A 86 -10.90 -23.23 -12.37
CA ARG A 86 -10.24 -22.67 -13.54
C ARG A 86 -10.90 -21.31 -13.81
N ALA A 87 -10.11 -20.25 -13.81
CA ALA A 87 -10.61 -18.89 -13.79
C ALA A 87 -11.57 -18.55 -14.95
N GLU A 88 -12.88 -18.66 -14.69
CA GLU A 88 -13.92 -17.86 -15.35
C GLU A 88 -13.91 -16.41 -14.80
N SER A 89 -12.72 -15.88 -14.45
CA SER A 89 -12.51 -14.47 -14.09
C SER A 89 -12.41 -13.61 -15.35
N ALA A 90 -13.41 -13.74 -16.23
CA ALA A 90 -13.53 -12.86 -17.39
C ALA A 90 -13.53 -11.38 -16.91
N ASP A 91 -12.73 -10.56 -17.59
CA ASP A 91 -12.70 -9.10 -17.50
C ASP A 91 -12.13 -8.44 -16.21
N ILE A 92 -11.33 -9.15 -15.39
CA ILE A 92 -10.45 -8.48 -14.40
C ILE A 92 -9.08 -8.24 -15.02
N GLU A 93 -8.89 -7.05 -15.62
CA GLU A 93 -7.60 -6.61 -16.17
C GLU A 93 -6.78 -5.83 -15.13
N LEU A 94 -5.48 -6.10 -15.09
CA LEU A 94 -4.53 -5.33 -14.29
C LEU A 94 -4.29 -3.95 -14.93
N PRO A 95 -4.41 -2.83 -14.17
CA PRO A 95 -4.21 -1.50 -14.74
C PRO A 95 -2.74 -1.27 -15.10
N ARG A 96 -2.52 -0.68 -16.27
CA ARG A 96 -1.19 -0.37 -16.83
C ARG A 96 -0.77 1.07 -16.62
N THR A 97 -1.68 1.94 -16.21
CA THR A 97 -1.40 3.35 -15.89
C THR A 97 -2.12 3.79 -14.61
N VAL A 98 -1.65 4.90 -14.02
CA VAL A 98 -2.32 5.54 -12.88
C VAL A 98 -3.77 5.89 -13.21
N ASP A 99 -4.04 6.39 -14.42
CA ASP A 99 -5.39 6.81 -14.82
C ASP A 99 -6.32 5.59 -15.01
N GLN A 100 -5.81 4.45 -15.47
CA GLN A 100 -6.56 3.19 -15.47
C GLN A 100 -6.84 2.68 -14.06
N MET A 101 -5.86 2.74 -13.15
CA MET A 101 -6.06 2.40 -11.74
C MET A 101 -7.13 3.28 -11.09
N VAL A 102 -7.09 4.60 -11.35
CA VAL A 102 -8.10 5.56 -10.86
C VAL A 102 -9.49 5.26 -11.44
N ALA A 103 -9.60 4.96 -12.73
CA ALA A 103 -10.87 4.57 -13.35
C ALA A 103 -11.44 3.27 -12.73
N GLN A 104 -10.61 2.24 -12.53
CA GLN A 104 -11.06 1.00 -11.89
C GLN A 104 -11.46 1.22 -10.41
N ALA A 105 -10.75 2.07 -9.68
CA ALA A 105 -11.09 2.43 -8.30
C ALA A 105 -12.40 3.22 -8.22
N LYS A 106 -12.63 4.15 -9.16
CA LYS A 106 -13.91 4.86 -9.34
C LYS A 106 -15.06 3.87 -9.52
N ASP A 107 -14.97 2.97 -10.50
CA ASP A 107 -16.02 1.97 -10.77
C ASP A 107 -16.36 1.15 -9.51
N ALA A 108 -15.33 0.77 -8.74
CA ALA A 108 -15.48 -0.03 -7.54
C ALA A 108 -16.22 0.71 -6.42
N ILE A 109 -15.93 2.01 -6.27
CA ILE A 109 -16.60 2.92 -5.34
C ILE A 109 -18.05 3.16 -5.77
N GLU A 110 -18.31 3.38 -7.06
CA GLU A 110 -19.67 3.54 -7.60
C GLU A 110 -20.51 2.27 -7.40
N ALA A 111 -19.93 1.08 -7.61
CA ALA A 111 -20.57 -0.21 -7.34
C ALA A 111 -20.85 -0.42 -5.83
N ALA A 112 -19.93 -0.02 -4.94
CA ALA A 112 -20.15 -0.08 -3.50
C ALA A 112 -21.24 0.91 -3.02
N LEU A 113 -21.23 2.14 -3.56
CA LEU A 113 -22.23 3.17 -3.29
C LEU A 113 -23.63 2.78 -3.78
N ALA A 114 -23.73 2.07 -4.91
CA ALA A 114 -25.00 1.54 -5.41
C ALA A 114 -25.63 0.50 -4.44
N LEU A 115 -24.82 -0.14 -3.59
CA LEU A 115 -25.27 -1.03 -2.51
C LEU A 115 -25.38 -0.32 -1.14
N GLY A 116 -25.37 1.02 -1.11
CA GLY A 116 -25.53 1.82 0.11
C GLY A 116 -24.29 1.88 1.00
N LYS A 117 -23.13 1.40 0.54
CA LYS A 117 -21.88 1.51 1.30
C LYS A 117 -21.29 2.89 1.08
N SER A 118 -21.35 3.77 2.07
CA SER A 118 -20.84 5.16 1.99
C SER A 118 -19.39 5.32 2.43
N ARG A 119 -18.82 4.35 3.16
CA ARG A 119 -17.44 4.37 3.66
C ARG A 119 -16.56 3.44 2.83
N GLN A 120 -15.52 3.99 2.21
CA GLN A 120 -14.60 3.28 1.31
C GLN A 120 -13.18 3.27 1.88
N ARG A 121 -12.45 2.20 1.68
CA ARG A 121 -10.99 2.10 1.90
C ARG A 121 -10.34 1.63 0.61
N LEU A 122 -9.27 2.32 0.23
CA LEU A 122 -8.50 2.05 -0.96
C LEU A 122 -7.02 1.88 -0.61
N ASP A 123 -6.39 0.89 -1.22
CA ASP A 123 -4.94 0.73 -1.23
C ASP A 123 -4.48 0.84 -2.69
N LEU A 124 -3.72 1.88 -3.05
CA LEU A 124 -3.29 2.18 -4.42
C LEU A 124 -1.78 2.02 -4.58
N ILE A 125 -1.32 1.64 -5.78
CA ILE A 125 0.10 1.76 -6.14
C ILE A 125 0.38 3.24 -6.47
N LEU A 126 1.21 3.88 -5.66
CA LEU A 126 1.59 5.28 -5.87
C LEU A 126 2.64 5.41 -6.98
N PRO A 127 2.55 6.43 -7.85
CA PRO A 127 3.54 6.70 -8.90
C PRO A 127 4.81 7.37 -8.36
N ILE A 128 5.54 6.65 -7.51
CA ILE A 128 6.83 7.05 -6.91
C ILE A 128 8.00 6.30 -7.57
N ASN A 129 9.23 6.79 -7.39
CA ASN A 129 10.46 6.21 -7.94
C ASN A 129 10.32 5.85 -9.43
N GLU A 130 10.62 4.62 -9.84
CA GLU A 130 10.52 4.14 -11.22
C GLU A 130 9.07 4.18 -11.73
N LYS A 131 8.10 3.88 -10.85
CA LYS A 131 6.64 3.86 -11.15
C LYS A 131 6.05 5.23 -11.49
N LYS A 132 6.81 6.31 -11.25
CA LYS A 132 6.51 7.66 -11.74
C LYS A 132 6.66 7.79 -13.26
N TYR A 133 7.59 7.05 -13.85
CA TYR A 133 7.91 7.10 -15.28
C TYR A 133 7.35 5.90 -16.04
N ASP A 134 7.39 4.72 -15.43
CA ASP A 134 6.78 3.49 -15.92
C ASP A 134 6.02 2.78 -14.80
N PHE A 135 4.69 2.92 -14.79
CA PHE A 135 3.81 2.30 -13.78
C PHE A 135 3.90 0.76 -13.75
N LEU A 136 4.42 0.12 -14.79
CA LEU A 136 4.62 -1.33 -14.86
C LEU A 136 5.99 -1.77 -14.30
N ALA A 137 6.91 -0.86 -14.01
CA ALA A 137 8.25 -1.16 -13.53
C ALA A 137 8.24 -2.04 -12.27
N ILE A 138 8.94 -3.18 -12.34
CA ILE A 138 9.05 -4.17 -11.25
C ILE A 138 10.45 -4.31 -10.66
N GLU A 139 11.39 -3.44 -11.03
CA GLU A 139 12.72 -3.45 -10.43
C GLU A 139 12.67 -3.15 -8.93
N ALA A 140 13.64 -3.68 -8.18
CA ALA A 140 13.73 -3.43 -6.76
C ALA A 140 14.08 -1.94 -6.53
N MET A 141 13.43 -1.30 -5.56
CA MET A 141 13.76 0.07 -5.20
C MET A 141 15.14 0.07 -4.54
N ASP A 142 16.17 0.55 -5.25
CA ASP A 142 17.53 0.67 -4.71
C ASP A 142 17.58 1.62 -3.50
N TYR A 143 16.68 2.62 -3.47
CA TYR A 143 16.49 3.53 -2.36
C TYR A 143 14.98 3.79 -2.12
N PRO A 144 14.52 3.80 -0.85
CA PRO A 144 13.15 4.18 -0.54
C PRO A 144 12.91 5.66 -0.89
N CYS A 145 11.68 5.97 -1.32
CA CYS A 145 11.27 7.35 -1.59
C CYS A 145 11.20 8.14 -0.26
N SER A 146 11.22 9.47 -0.31
CA SER A 146 11.00 10.24 0.92
C SER A 146 9.51 10.23 1.29
N LEU A 147 9.19 10.16 2.58
CA LEU A 147 7.79 10.18 3.07
C LEU A 147 7.00 11.38 2.55
N SER A 148 7.66 12.52 2.31
CA SER A 148 7.09 13.73 1.71
C SER A 148 6.67 13.52 0.25
N GLU A 149 7.48 12.80 -0.54
CA GLU A 149 7.18 12.46 -1.94
C GLU A 149 6.11 11.37 -2.04
N GLU A 150 6.12 10.37 -1.16
CA GLU A 150 5.06 9.36 -1.06
C GLU A 150 3.72 9.99 -0.71
N PHE A 151 3.69 10.83 0.33
CA PHE A 151 2.51 11.60 0.73
C PHE A 151 2.01 12.49 -0.41
N LYS A 152 2.91 13.20 -1.10
CA LYS A 152 2.56 14.03 -2.25
C LYS A 152 1.92 13.19 -3.36
N ALA A 153 2.50 12.06 -3.72
CA ALA A 153 1.95 11.16 -4.74
C ALA A 153 0.58 10.59 -4.33
N ALA A 154 0.37 10.32 -3.04
CA ALA A 154 -0.93 9.90 -2.51
C ALA A 154 -1.99 11.00 -2.60
N VAL A 155 -1.63 12.25 -2.27
CA VAL A 155 -2.53 13.41 -2.42
C VAL A 155 -2.86 13.66 -3.89
N GLU A 156 -1.87 13.70 -4.79
CA GLU A 156 -2.09 13.87 -6.24
C GLU A 156 -2.96 12.75 -6.83
N THR A 157 -2.78 11.50 -6.39
CA THR A 157 -3.63 10.36 -6.83
C THR A 157 -5.04 10.43 -6.23
N THR A 158 -5.18 10.93 -5.01
CA THR A 158 -6.49 11.16 -4.35
C THR A 158 -7.27 12.27 -5.05
N GLU A 159 -6.59 13.33 -5.48
CA GLU A 159 -7.19 14.42 -6.25
C GLU A 159 -7.71 13.89 -7.59
N LYS A 160 -6.89 13.19 -8.39
CA LYS A 160 -7.34 12.53 -9.63
C LYS A 160 -8.56 11.63 -9.44
N LEU A 161 -8.61 10.88 -8.33
CA LEU A 161 -9.76 10.02 -8.01
C LEU A 161 -11.01 10.83 -7.70
N LEU A 162 -10.90 11.92 -6.94
CA LEU A 162 -12.02 12.81 -6.66
C LEU A 162 -12.49 13.54 -7.92
N GLU A 163 -11.59 13.98 -8.81
CA GLU A 163 -11.96 14.53 -10.12
C GLU A 163 -12.79 13.52 -10.93
N ALA A 164 -12.31 12.27 -11.01
CA ALA A 164 -13.00 11.19 -11.72
C ALA A 164 -14.38 10.85 -11.11
N LEU A 165 -14.54 10.89 -9.79
CA LEU A 165 -15.79 10.64 -9.07
C LEU A 165 -16.78 11.81 -9.13
N THR A 166 -16.28 13.06 -9.12
CA THR A 166 -17.12 14.26 -8.96
C THR A 166 -17.48 14.96 -10.27
N GLY A 167 -16.64 14.82 -11.30
CA GLY A 167 -16.68 15.62 -12.52
C GLY A 167 -16.06 17.02 -12.38
N VAL A 168 -15.53 17.35 -11.20
CA VAL A 168 -15.07 18.71 -10.85
C VAL A 168 -13.54 18.75 -10.75
N ASP A 169 -12.94 19.84 -11.23
CA ASP A 169 -11.49 20.10 -11.26
C ASP A 169 -10.88 20.27 -9.85
N ALA A 170 -9.69 19.70 -9.61
CA ALA A 170 -9.04 19.69 -8.30
C ALA A 170 -8.66 21.06 -7.73
N SER A 171 -8.68 22.12 -8.54
CA SER A 171 -8.51 23.51 -8.07
C SER A 171 -9.65 24.01 -7.20
N THR A 172 -10.84 23.39 -7.26
CA THR A 172 -11.99 23.75 -6.41
C THR A 172 -12.09 22.93 -5.12
N PHE A 173 -11.19 21.96 -4.90
CA PHE A 173 -11.26 21.07 -3.73
C PHE A 173 -10.79 21.79 -2.47
N THR A 174 -11.49 21.56 -1.37
CA THR A 174 -11.06 22.03 -0.04
C THR A 174 -10.04 21.04 0.51
N LYS A 175 -8.83 21.52 0.80
CA LYS A 175 -7.71 20.70 1.27
C LYS A 175 -7.30 21.13 2.68
N GLN A 176 -7.29 20.20 3.63
CA GLN A 176 -6.95 20.45 5.03
C GLN A 176 -5.97 19.39 5.55
N ARG A 177 -4.84 19.84 6.09
CA ARG A 177 -3.91 18.96 6.82
C ARG A 177 -4.55 18.48 8.14
N LEU A 178 -4.46 17.18 8.41
CA LEU A 178 -5.00 16.53 9.61
C LEU A 178 -3.93 16.14 10.64
N ASP A 179 -2.66 16.29 10.30
CA ASP A 179 -1.52 16.02 11.18
C ASP A 179 -1.49 16.90 12.45
N PRO A 180 -1.41 16.29 13.66
CA PRO A 180 -1.32 17.05 14.91
C PRO A 180 -0.02 17.84 15.08
N GLY A 181 1.06 17.40 14.43
CA GLY A 181 2.40 17.98 14.53
C GLY A 181 2.75 19.01 13.45
N GLY A 182 1.85 19.31 12.51
CA GLY A 182 2.16 20.19 11.39
C GLY A 182 3.23 19.59 10.47
N VAL A 183 4.21 20.42 10.10
CA VAL A 183 5.31 20.00 9.21
C VAL A 183 6.21 18.93 9.83
N GLU A 184 6.21 18.79 11.15
CA GLU A 184 7.03 17.80 11.89
C GLU A 184 6.27 16.51 12.24
N GLY A 185 4.96 16.44 11.99
CA GLY A 185 4.15 15.25 12.24
C GLY A 185 4.03 14.33 11.02
N ASP A 186 3.59 13.08 11.24
CA ASP A 186 3.24 12.15 10.16
C ASP A 186 2.18 12.78 9.25
N PRO A 187 2.39 12.84 7.92
CA PRO A 187 1.58 13.67 7.04
C PRO A 187 0.25 13.02 6.67
N CYS A 188 -0.85 13.77 6.82
CA CYS A 188 -2.20 13.30 6.48
C CYS A 188 -3.04 14.46 5.93
N MET A 189 -3.78 14.22 4.85
CA MET A 189 -4.56 15.24 4.15
C MET A 189 -6.03 14.82 4.02
N LEU A 190 -6.94 15.69 4.45
CA LEU A 190 -8.36 15.67 4.06
C LEU A 190 -8.53 16.47 2.77
N VAL A 191 -9.11 15.86 1.74
CA VAL A 191 -9.53 16.50 0.50
C VAL A 191 -11.04 16.33 0.38
N GLN A 192 -11.77 17.45 0.29
CA GLN A 192 -13.22 17.49 0.20
C GLN A 192 -13.67 18.10 -1.13
N ALA A 193 -14.66 17.47 -1.75
CA ALA A 193 -15.25 17.88 -3.01
C ALA A 193 -16.75 17.60 -3.02
N GLN A 194 -17.51 18.42 -3.75
CA GLN A 194 -18.91 18.15 -4.05
C GLN A 194 -19.03 17.86 -5.55
N SER A 195 -19.69 16.76 -5.88
CA SER A 195 -19.98 16.38 -7.27
C SER A 195 -21.07 17.23 -7.91
N GLU A 196 -21.14 17.24 -9.24
CA GLU A 196 -22.16 17.98 -10.00
C GLU A 196 -23.61 17.65 -9.60
N ASN A 197 -23.85 16.43 -9.10
CA ASN A 197 -25.17 15.99 -8.61
C ASN A 197 -25.42 16.31 -7.12
N GLY A 198 -24.53 17.08 -6.48
CA GLY A 198 -24.66 17.55 -5.10
C GLY A 198 -24.15 16.60 -4.01
N ARG A 199 -23.69 15.39 -4.36
CA ARG A 199 -23.11 14.45 -3.37
C ARG A 199 -21.75 14.94 -2.88
N ASN A 200 -21.58 14.95 -1.56
CA ASN A 200 -20.33 15.28 -0.89
C ASN A 200 -19.41 14.06 -0.81
N PHE A 201 -18.12 14.30 -1.04
CA PHE A 201 -17.04 13.33 -0.86
C PHE A 201 -15.98 13.93 0.06
N ALA A 202 -15.47 13.11 0.97
CA ALA A 202 -14.34 13.42 1.83
C ALA A 202 -13.32 12.28 1.69
N ALA A 203 -12.17 12.54 1.08
CA ALA A 203 -11.08 11.58 1.00
C ALA A 203 -9.97 11.96 1.99
N VAL A 204 -9.54 11.01 2.80
CA VAL A 204 -8.39 11.16 3.70
C VAL A 204 -7.23 10.35 3.14
N ALA A 205 -6.21 11.05 2.66
CA ALA A 205 -4.98 10.48 2.11
C ALA A 205 -3.93 10.33 3.21
N PHE A 206 -3.30 9.15 3.27
CA PHE A 206 -2.30 8.77 4.29
C PHE A 206 -2.77 8.90 5.75
N PRO A 207 -3.98 8.42 6.12
CA PRO A 207 -4.39 8.40 7.51
C PRO A 207 -3.54 7.40 8.32
N PHE A 208 -3.16 7.81 9.53
CA PHE A 208 -2.46 7.00 10.52
C PHE A 208 -3.32 6.88 11.81
N SER A 209 -2.88 6.07 12.78
CA SER A 209 -3.70 5.65 13.92
C SER A 209 -4.25 6.81 14.76
N ASP A 210 -3.49 7.90 14.93
CA ASP A 210 -3.90 9.06 15.71
C ASP A 210 -5.05 9.87 15.04
N ASN A 211 -5.23 9.74 13.73
CA ASN A 211 -6.36 10.37 13.04
C ASN A 211 -7.71 9.73 13.38
N LEU A 212 -7.75 8.57 14.05
CA LEU A 212 -8.98 7.79 14.31
C LEU A 212 -10.14 8.63 14.87
N LYS A 213 -9.87 9.58 15.78
CA LYS A 213 -10.90 10.47 16.35
C LYS A 213 -11.42 11.51 15.35
N GLN A 214 -10.61 11.94 14.39
CA GLN A 214 -11.03 12.82 13.30
C GLN A 214 -11.86 12.01 12.28
N LEU A 215 -11.39 10.81 11.92
CA LEU A 215 -12.12 9.88 11.03
C LEU A 215 -13.50 9.52 11.58
N GLN A 216 -13.62 9.29 12.90
CA GLN A 216 -14.91 9.02 13.55
C GLN A 216 -15.90 10.19 13.40
N ARG A 217 -15.44 11.44 13.53
CA ARG A 217 -16.28 12.63 13.33
C ARG A 217 -16.70 12.80 11.87
N LEU A 218 -15.76 12.67 10.93
CA LEU A 218 -16.06 12.72 9.50
C LEU A 218 -17.04 11.62 9.08
N ALA A 219 -17.03 10.48 9.78
CA ALA A 219 -17.96 9.37 9.56
C ALA A 219 -19.36 9.58 10.15
N GLU A 220 -19.59 10.64 10.95
CA GLU A 220 -20.91 11.09 11.42
C GLU A 220 -21.57 12.07 10.43
N GLU A 221 -20.81 12.61 9.47
CA GLU A 221 -21.30 13.52 8.43
C GLU A 221 -22.01 12.77 7.28
N ASP A 222 -22.97 13.43 6.61
CA ASP A 222 -23.62 12.90 5.40
C ASP A 222 -22.73 13.11 4.16
N THR A 223 -21.63 12.34 4.14
CA THR A 223 -20.58 12.39 3.11
C THR A 223 -20.09 11.00 2.76
N THR A 224 -19.63 10.81 1.52
CA THR A 224 -18.90 9.59 1.13
C THR A 224 -17.47 9.71 1.64
N LEU A 225 -17.15 9.00 2.72
CA LEU A 225 -15.84 9.03 3.36
C LEU A 225 -14.93 7.95 2.75
N ILE A 226 -13.78 8.35 2.22
CA ILE A 226 -12.80 7.49 1.54
C ILE A 226 -11.48 7.56 2.32
N LEU A 227 -10.90 6.40 2.66
CA LEU A 227 -9.53 6.31 3.17
C LEU A 227 -8.61 5.87 2.02
N VAL A 228 -7.56 6.63 1.73
CA VAL A 228 -6.62 6.33 0.64
C VAL A 228 -5.24 6.05 1.22
N ASN A 229 -4.74 4.84 0.98
CA ASN A 229 -3.43 4.35 1.46
C ASN A 229 -3.21 4.59 2.97
N PRO A 230 -4.04 3.99 3.85
CA PRO A 230 -3.84 4.05 5.29
C PRO A 230 -2.48 3.46 5.71
N GLN A 231 -1.84 4.09 6.69
CA GLN A 231 -0.46 3.80 7.09
C GLN A 231 -0.33 2.80 8.26
N TRP A 232 -1.45 2.44 8.91
CA TRP A 232 -1.48 1.43 9.96
C TRP A 232 -1.45 0.00 9.41
N LYS A 233 -1.00 -0.95 10.22
CA LYS A 233 -0.93 -2.37 9.86
C LYS A 233 -2.12 -3.15 10.39
N ASP A 234 -2.97 -3.63 9.48
CA ASP A 234 -4.10 -4.53 9.80
C ASP A 234 -3.64 -5.83 10.50
N SER A 235 -2.42 -6.31 10.24
CA SER A 235 -1.87 -7.55 10.81
C SER A 235 -0.33 -7.56 10.86
N GLY A 236 0.24 -8.53 11.58
CA GLY A 236 1.69 -8.80 11.59
C GLY A 236 2.52 -8.03 12.62
N ALA A 237 2.00 -6.95 13.22
CA ALA A 237 2.65 -6.26 14.33
C ALA A 237 2.34 -6.94 15.69
N VAL A 238 3.34 -7.09 16.56
CA VAL A 238 3.21 -7.69 17.91
C VAL A 238 2.29 -6.86 18.81
N VAL A 239 2.27 -5.55 18.59
CA VAL A 239 1.34 -4.59 19.19
C VAL A 239 0.63 -3.90 18.03
N SER A 240 -0.70 -3.75 18.11
CA SER A 240 -1.46 -3.01 17.11
C SER A 240 -1.23 -1.51 17.29
N ASP A 241 -1.21 -0.76 16.19
CA ASP A 241 -1.11 0.70 16.18
C ASP A 241 -2.28 1.38 16.95
N PHE A 242 -3.38 0.66 17.17
CA PHE A 242 -4.55 1.07 17.95
C PHE A 242 -4.50 0.62 19.42
N GLY A 243 -3.36 0.13 19.90
CA GLY A 243 -3.13 -0.30 21.28
C GLY A 243 -3.69 -1.70 21.59
N PHE A 244 -4.30 -1.85 22.77
CA PHE A 244 -4.72 -3.16 23.30
C PHE A 244 -6.12 -3.13 23.91
N GLY A 245 -6.74 -4.31 24.05
CA GLY A 245 -8.00 -4.48 24.77
C GLY A 245 -9.20 -3.78 24.12
N PRO A 246 -10.12 -3.19 24.91
CA PRO A 246 -11.36 -2.60 24.39
C PRO A 246 -11.16 -1.46 23.37
N TRP A 247 -10.09 -0.67 23.52
CA TRP A 247 -9.81 0.46 22.62
C TRP A 247 -9.41 -0.03 21.23
N LYS A 248 -8.56 -1.07 21.15
CA LYS A 248 -8.25 -1.73 19.88
C LYS A 248 -9.54 -2.26 19.24
N LYS A 249 -10.36 -2.99 19.99
CA LYS A 249 -11.61 -3.55 19.44
C LYS A 249 -12.52 -2.44 18.89
N ALA A 250 -12.68 -1.32 19.58
CA ALA A 250 -13.50 -0.21 19.10
C ALA A 250 -12.92 0.46 17.83
N ALA A 251 -11.59 0.48 17.67
CA ALA A 251 -10.94 0.93 16.44
C ALA A 251 -11.18 -0.07 15.29
N ASP A 252 -10.93 -1.37 15.53
CA ASP A 252 -11.16 -2.44 14.56
C ASP A 252 -12.65 -2.46 14.12
N ASP A 253 -13.60 -2.44 15.06
CA ASP A 253 -15.04 -2.41 14.80
C ASP A 253 -15.44 -1.19 13.94
N PHE A 254 -14.83 -0.02 14.14
CA PHE A 254 -15.05 1.18 13.32
C PHE A 254 -14.42 1.06 11.93
N LEU A 255 -13.17 0.61 11.82
CA LEU A 255 -12.46 0.48 10.55
C LEU A 255 -13.06 -0.61 9.66
N ASN A 256 -13.64 -1.66 10.27
CA ASN A 256 -14.42 -2.68 9.57
C ASN A 256 -15.76 -2.15 8.99
N THR A 257 -16.17 -0.90 9.29
CA THR A 257 -17.30 -0.25 8.60
C THR A 257 -16.94 0.34 7.24
N PHE A 258 -15.65 0.38 6.88
CA PHE A 258 -15.18 0.80 5.56
C PHE A 258 -15.10 -0.41 4.63
N GLU A 259 -15.82 -0.37 3.52
CA GLU A 259 -15.65 -1.37 2.47
C GLU A 259 -14.26 -1.22 1.85
N LYS A 260 -13.53 -2.33 1.69
CA LYS A 260 -12.27 -2.35 0.93
C LYS A 260 -12.62 -2.29 -0.56
N SER A 261 -13.03 -1.13 -1.06
CA SER A 261 -13.66 -1.04 -2.39
C SER A 261 -12.64 -1.30 -3.51
N TYR A 262 -11.38 -0.91 -3.33
CA TYR A 262 -10.33 -1.19 -4.30
C TYR A 262 -8.98 -1.41 -3.60
N THR A 263 -8.28 -2.49 -3.95
CA THR A 263 -6.94 -2.80 -3.43
C THR A 263 -6.06 -3.20 -4.60
N LEU A 264 -4.99 -2.46 -4.86
CA LEU A 264 -3.90 -2.84 -5.76
C LEU A 264 -2.59 -2.72 -4.98
N THR A 265 -1.93 -3.86 -4.76
CA THR A 265 -0.65 -3.93 -4.03
C THR A 265 0.37 -4.70 -4.83
N GLU A 266 1.65 -4.42 -4.62
CA GLU A 266 2.77 -5.15 -5.23
C GLU A 266 3.59 -5.84 -4.13
N GLN A 267 3.91 -7.12 -4.32
CA GLN A 267 4.72 -7.91 -3.40
C GLN A 267 5.85 -8.64 -4.14
N ARG A 268 7.01 -8.73 -3.50
CA ARG A 268 8.12 -9.57 -3.94
C ARG A 268 8.04 -10.89 -3.18
N ILE A 269 7.88 -11.98 -3.92
CA ILE A 269 7.85 -13.33 -3.38
C ILE A 269 9.11 -14.05 -3.84
N GLY A 270 9.81 -14.72 -2.93
CA GLY A 270 11.08 -15.40 -3.21
C GLY A 270 12.21 -14.41 -3.52
N ALA A 271 13.07 -14.77 -4.48
CA ALA A 271 14.24 -13.99 -4.86
C ALA A 271 14.17 -13.54 -6.33
N PRO A 272 13.15 -12.73 -6.73
CA PRO A 272 12.83 -12.44 -8.13
C PRO A 272 14.01 -11.84 -8.92
N SER A 273 14.78 -10.96 -8.28
CA SER A 273 15.93 -10.27 -8.89
C SER A 273 17.22 -11.11 -8.90
N SER A 274 17.25 -12.28 -8.26
CA SER A 274 18.44 -13.13 -8.22
C SER A 274 18.61 -13.93 -9.51
N LEU A 275 19.83 -13.91 -10.06
CA LEU A 275 20.26 -14.89 -11.05
C LEU A 275 20.47 -16.23 -10.36
N SER A 276 19.81 -17.28 -10.83
CA SER A 276 20.14 -18.65 -10.48
C SER A 276 21.53 -19.00 -10.98
N PHE A 277 22.38 -19.51 -10.09
CA PHE A 277 23.73 -19.96 -10.45
C PHE A 277 23.75 -21.28 -11.23
N GLN A 278 22.65 -22.04 -11.25
CA GLN A 278 22.59 -23.34 -11.95
C GLN A 278 22.31 -23.20 -13.45
N ASP A 279 21.47 -22.24 -13.82
CA ASP A 279 20.99 -22.07 -15.20
C ASP A 279 21.04 -20.62 -15.71
N GLY A 280 21.59 -19.68 -14.92
CA GLY A 280 21.83 -18.28 -15.31
C GLY A 280 20.57 -17.42 -15.39
N LYS A 281 19.39 -17.96 -15.02
CA LYS A 281 18.10 -17.28 -15.22
C LYS A 281 17.73 -16.43 -14.01
N ARG A 282 17.17 -15.24 -14.27
CA ARG A 282 16.41 -14.51 -13.24
C ARG A 282 15.07 -15.23 -13.00
N TYR A 283 14.44 -14.96 -11.85
CA TYR A 283 13.15 -15.56 -11.51
C TYR A 283 13.14 -17.10 -11.59
N SER A 284 14.19 -17.80 -11.14
CA SER A 284 14.11 -19.26 -10.95
C SER A 284 13.10 -19.60 -9.85
N ASP A 285 13.17 -18.88 -8.74
CA ASP A 285 12.36 -19.05 -7.54
C ASP A 285 11.71 -17.72 -7.14
N GLY A 286 10.37 -17.69 -7.18
CA GLY A 286 9.58 -16.51 -6.83
C GLY A 286 9.12 -15.66 -8.01
N GLY A 287 8.81 -14.39 -7.76
CA GLY A 287 8.19 -13.47 -8.70
C GLY A 287 7.86 -12.11 -8.07
N VAL A 288 7.60 -11.10 -8.91
CA VAL A 288 6.89 -9.89 -8.49
C VAL A 288 5.42 -10.10 -8.79
N VAL A 289 4.58 -9.96 -7.77
CA VAL A 289 3.14 -10.21 -7.85
C VAL A 289 2.40 -8.91 -7.59
N ARG A 290 1.43 -8.57 -8.44
CA ARG A 290 0.41 -7.56 -8.12
C ARG A 290 -0.89 -8.25 -7.74
N VAL A 291 -1.46 -7.89 -6.59
CA VAL A 291 -2.77 -8.38 -6.15
C VAL A 291 -3.77 -7.26 -6.32
N LEU A 292 -4.77 -7.50 -7.17
CA LEU A 292 -5.84 -6.56 -7.49
C LEU A 292 -7.18 -7.09 -6.94
N ARG A 293 -7.93 -6.24 -6.25
CA ARG A 293 -9.36 -6.42 -5.96
C ARG A 293 -10.12 -5.15 -6.34
N LYS A 294 -11.17 -5.30 -7.14
CA LYS A 294 -12.19 -4.28 -7.46
C LYS A 294 -13.52 -4.80 -6.93
N PHE A 295 -14.14 -4.12 -5.97
CA PHE A 295 -15.44 -4.53 -5.43
C PHE A 295 -16.50 -4.64 -6.55
N PRO A 296 -17.35 -5.69 -6.57
CA PRO A 296 -17.52 -6.76 -5.58
C PRO A 296 -16.63 -8.01 -5.79
N SER A 297 -15.71 -8.00 -6.74
CA SER A 297 -14.89 -9.15 -7.14
C SER A 297 -13.94 -9.68 -6.04
N PRO A 298 -13.48 -10.94 -6.14
CA PRO A 298 -12.39 -11.47 -5.32
C PRO A 298 -11.05 -10.76 -5.59
N HIS A 299 -10.03 -11.06 -4.78
CA HIS A 299 -8.66 -10.67 -5.09
C HIS A 299 -8.11 -11.57 -6.19
N VAL A 300 -7.47 -11.02 -7.22
CA VAL A 300 -6.76 -11.76 -8.26
C VAL A 300 -5.28 -11.41 -8.19
N ALA A 301 -4.43 -12.43 -8.13
CA ALA A 301 -2.97 -12.27 -8.15
C ALA A 301 -2.44 -12.40 -9.57
N PHE A 302 -1.64 -11.44 -9.99
CA PHE A 302 -0.98 -11.38 -11.29
C PHE A 302 0.54 -11.44 -11.10
N VAL A 303 1.23 -12.35 -11.79
CA VAL A 303 2.69 -12.29 -11.91
C VAL A 303 3.04 -11.26 -12.97
N MET A 304 4.08 -10.47 -12.68
CA MET A 304 4.63 -9.45 -13.56
C MET A 304 5.96 -9.91 -14.17
N ALA A 305 6.19 -9.56 -15.44
CA ALA A 305 7.48 -9.65 -16.11
C ALA A 305 8.13 -8.26 -16.25
N VAL A 306 9.42 -8.23 -16.60
CA VAL A 306 10.25 -7.01 -16.62
C VAL A 306 9.84 -6.04 -17.73
N ASP A 307 9.24 -6.54 -18.80
CA ASP A 307 8.65 -5.77 -19.91
C ASP A 307 7.26 -5.18 -19.58
N GLY A 308 6.77 -5.39 -18.36
CA GLY A 308 5.45 -4.97 -17.92
C GLY A 308 4.31 -5.91 -18.35
N ALA A 309 4.60 -7.03 -19.02
CA ALA A 309 3.61 -8.08 -19.24
C ALA A 309 3.15 -8.66 -17.90
N SER A 310 1.91 -9.15 -17.86
CA SER A 310 1.36 -9.77 -16.65
C SER A 310 0.37 -10.88 -16.98
N GLN A 311 0.22 -11.83 -16.05
CA GLN A 311 -0.70 -12.95 -16.17
C GLN A 311 -1.27 -13.34 -14.80
N ALA A 312 -2.57 -13.57 -14.73
CA ALA A 312 -3.24 -14.05 -13.52
C ALA A 312 -2.76 -15.47 -13.15
N ILE A 313 -2.48 -15.70 -11.87
CA ILE A 313 -2.01 -16.97 -11.31
C ILE A 313 -2.94 -17.56 -10.24
N GLY A 314 -3.95 -16.81 -9.78
CA GLY A 314 -4.91 -17.28 -8.79
C GLY A 314 -5.94 -16.23 -8.38
N SER A 315 -7.05 -16.70 -7.81
CA SER A 315 -8.13 -15.89 -7.23
C SER A 315 -8.34 -16.26 -5.76
N PHE A 316 -8.67 -15.27 -4.92
CA PHE A 316 -8.78 -15.40 -3.46
C PHE A 316 -9.99 -14.61 -2.97
N GLU A 317 -11.03 -15.33 -2.54
CA GLU A 317 -12.36 -14.77 -2.27
C GLU A 317 -12.44 -14.02 -0.92
N GLU A 318 -12.08 -14.69 0.18
CA GLU A 318 -12.39 -14.21 1.53
C GLU A 318 -11.45 -13.12 2.04
N SER A 319 -10.16 -13.19 1.69
CA SER A 319 -9.14 -12.35 2.29
C SER A 319 -7.97 -12.06 1.35
N PHE A 320 -7.16 -11.08 1.72
CA PHE A 320 -5.94 -10.76 0.99
C PHE A 320 -4.95 -11.95 1.13
N PRO A 321 -4.40 -12.50 0.02
CA PRO A 321 -3.57 -13.69 0.06
C PRO A 321 -2.27 -13.48 0.85
N SER A 322 -1.92 -14.46 1.68
CA SER A 322 -0.66 -14.47 2.41
C SER A 322 0.54 -14.73 1.50
N TYR A 323 1.74 -14.39 1.97
CA TYR A 323 3.01 -14.65 1.27
C TYR A 323 3.15 -16.13 0.83
N ASN A 324 2.74 -17.07 1.68
CA ASN A 324 2.83 -18.50 1.40
C ASN A 324 1.82 -18.95 0.32
N GLU A 325 0.64 -18.34 0.27
CA GLU A 325 -0.36 -18.61 -0.77
C GLU A 325 0.08 -18.04 -2.12
N LEU A 326 0.71 -16.86 -2.13
CA LEU A 326 1.31 -16.28 -3.34
C LEU A 326 2.50 -17.12 -3.85
N ASP A 327 3.37 -17.61 -2.96
CA ASP A 327 4.47 -18.52 -3.32
C ASP A 327 3.96 -19.85 -3.88
N ALA A 328 2.90 -20.42 -3.28
CA ALA A 328 2.25 -21.62 -3.79
C ALA A 328 1.59 -21.38 -5.17
N ALA A 329 0.92 -20.24 -5.37
CA ALA A 329 0.32 -19.90 -6.66
C ALA A 329 1.38 -19.65 -7.76
N ILE A 330 2.54 -19.07 -7.44
CA ILE A 330 3.67 -18.98 -8.36
C ILE A 330 4.16 -20.38 -8.77
N LYS A 331 4.32 -21.30 -7.81
CA LYS A 331 4.77 -22.68 -8.08
C LYS A 331 3.78 -23.44 -8.95
N ALA A 332 2.49 -23.39 -8.62
CA ALA A 332 1.42 -23.97 -9.43
C ALA A 332 1.40 -23.38 -10.86
N GLY A 333 1.60 -22.08 -11.01
CA GLY A 333 1.69 -21.42 -12.32
C GLY A 333 2.91 -21.86 -13.15
N ARG A 334 4.04 -22.20 -12.51
CA ARG A 334 5.22 -22.78 -13.17
C ARG A 334 4.98 -24.23 -13.59
N GLU A 335 4.38 -25.04 -12.72
CA GLU A 335 3.98 -26.42 -13.03
C GLU A 335 2.96 -26.48 -14.19
N ALA A 336 2.07 -25.48 -14.28
CA ALA A 336 1.14 -25.29 -15.38
C ALA A 336 1.76 -24.71 -16.67
N ASN A 337 3.06 -24.38 -16.67
CA ASN A 337 3.79 -23.75 -17.79
C ASN A 337 3.11 -22.47 -18.32
N LEU A 338 2.72 -21.57 -17.41
CA LEU A 338 2.17 -20.27 -17.80
C LEU A 338 3.25 -19.40 -18.47
N GLN A 339 2.94 -18.86 -19.66
CA GLN A 339 3.87 -18.15 -20.54
C GLN A 339 4.62 -16.99 -19.86
N ILE A 340 4.01 -16.33 -18.86
CA ILE A 340 4.66 -15.26 -18.09
C ILE A 340 6.00 -15.69 -17.47
N PHE A 341 6.13 -16.97 -17.07
CA PHE A 341 7.36 -17.50 -16.51
C PHE A 341 8.43 -17.81 -17.56
N ASP A 342 8.09 -17.81 -18.85
CA ASP A 342 9.05 -17.91 -19.94
C ASP A 342 9.51 -16.52 -20.38
N TYR A 343 8.58 -15.56 -20.55
CA TYR A 343 8.93 -14.15 -20.79
C TYR A 343 9.86 -13.58 -19.69
N ALA A 344 9.64 -13.95 -18.42
CA ALA A 344 10.50 -13.53 -17.30
C ALA A 344 11.92 -14.13 -17.35
N LYS A 345 12.14 -15.26 -18.05
CA LYS A 345 13.47 -15.85 -18.29
C LYS A 345 14.19 -15.16 -19.45
N ASP A 346 13.45 -14.79 -20.49
CA ASP A 346 14.00 -14.21 -21.72
C ASP A 346 14.27 -12.70 -21.61
N ALA A 347 13.67 -12.01 -20.64
CA ALA A 347 13.94 -10.60 -20.30
C ALA A 347 15.34 -10.36 -19.64
N VAL A 348 16.35 -11.11 -20.11
CA VAL A 348 17.76 -10.83 -19.84
C VAL A 348 18.10 -9.50 -20.49
N MET A 349 18.14 -8.43 -19.69
CA MET A 349 18.96 -7.25 -19.99
C MET A 349 20.29 -7.74 -20.55
N PRO A 350 20.69 -7.36 -21.78
CA PRO A 350 21.95 -7.83 -22.35
C PRO A 350 23.04 -7.42 -21.37
N ASN A 351 23.64 -8.44 -20.74
CA ASN A 351 24.64 -8.25 -19.71
C ASN A 351 25.67 -7.23 -20.26
N PRO A 352 25.98 -6.12 -19.55
CA PRO A 352 26.93 -5.14 -20.06
C PRO A 352 28.31 -5.74 -20.33
N PHE A 353 28.60 -6.93 -19.78
CA PHE A 353 29.78 -7.75 -20.07
C PHE A 353 29.58 -8.81 -21.18
N ALA A 354 28.35 -9.08 -21.64
CA ALA A 354 28.07 -10.00 -22.76
C ALA A 354 28.24 -9.35 -24.15
N LYS A 355 28.59 -8.06 -24.23
CA LYS A 355 29.14 -7.47 -25.46
C LYS A 355 30.66 -7.62 -25.56
N GLN A 356 31.13 -8.86 -25.41
CA GLN A 356 32.40 -9.26 -26.01
C GLN A 356 32.51 -10.74 -26.44
N GLU A 357 31.38 -11.45 -26.58
CA GLU A 357 31.32 -12.74 -27.27
C GLU A 357 30.52 -12.60 -28.58
N ASN A 358 31.19 -12.13 -29.63
CA ASN A 358 30.89 -12.34 -31.06
C ASN A 358 31.90 -11.54 -31.93
N ALA A 359 33.19 -11.77 -31.69
CA ALA A 359 34.29 -11.40 -32.58
C ALA A 359 35.47 -12.34 -32.28
N ASP A 360 35.68 -13.30 -33.18
CA ASP A 360 36.89 -14.12 -33.35
C ASP A 360 37.64 -14.54 -32.07
N PHE A 361 37.20 -15.63 -31.44
CA PHE A 361 38.07 -16.44 -30.58
C PHE A 361 37.99 -17.92 -30.98
N ASP A 362 39.09 -18.41 -31.57
CA ASP A 362 39.35 -19.83 -31.74
C ASP A 362 39.32 -20.53 -30.37
N ALA A 363 38.80 -21.76 -30.35
CA ALA A 363 38.64 -22.55 -29.14
C ALA A 363 40.00 -23.03 -28.57
N ALA A 364 40.63 -22.19 -27.75
CA ALA A 364 41.59 -22.62 -26.75
C ALA A 364 40.86 -22.83 -25.43
N VAL A 365 40.97 -24.04 -24.85
CA VAL A 365 40.47 -24.32 -23.50
C VAL A 365 41.40 -23.64 -22.50
N GLU A 366 41.09 -22.39 -22.15
CA GLU A 366 41.85 -21.64 -21.15
C GLU A 366 41.76 -22.32 -19.78
N SER A 367 42.89 -22.39 -19.07
CA SER A 367 42.92 -23.04 -17.77
C SER A 367 42.20 -22.20 -16.70
N PRO A 368 41.57 -22.81 -15.68
CA PRO A 368 40.95 -22.07 -14.57
C PRO A 368 41.91 -21.08 -13.89
N ALA A 369 43.21 -21.36 -13.91
CA ALA A 369 44.24 -20.48 -13.38
C ALA A 369 44.41 -19.17 -14.16
N GLU A 370 44.26 -19.20 -15.50
CA GLU A 370 44.37 -18.03 -16.37
C GLU A 370 43.14 -17.13 -16.28
N VAL A 371 41.94 -17.73 -16.14
CA VAL A 371 40.70 -17.00 -15.89
C VAL A 371 40.80 -16.19 -14.59
N VAL A 372 41.24 -16.81 -13.49
CA VAL A 372 41.33 -16.17 -12.16
C VAL A 372 42.34 -15.01 -12.10
N GLU A 373 43.43 -15.04 -12.88
CA GLU A 373 44.39 -13.92 -12.91
C GLU A 373 43.85 -12.68 -13.63
N ARG A 374 42.97 -12.86 -14.63
CA ARG A 374 42.29 -11.75 -15.34
C ARG A 374 41.19 -11.10 -14.50
N MET A 375 40.64 -11.80 -13.52
CA MET A 375 39.58 -11.27 -12.67
C MET A 375 40.07 -10.13 -11.76
N ASP A 376 39.26 -9.08 -11.67
CA ASP A 376 39.45 -8.00 -10.70
C ASP A 376 39.08 -8.42 -9.27
N LYS A 377 39.40 -7.56 -8.31
CA LYS A 377 39.19 -7.77 -6.88
C LYS A 377 37.72 -7.92 -6.47
N THR A 378 36.80 -7.27 -7.18
CA THR A 378 35.36 -7.33 -6.93
C THR A 378 34.81 -8.65 -7.46
N ALA A 379 35.16 -9.02 -8.69
CA ALA A 379 34.77 -10.27 -9.33
C ALA A 379 35.23 -11.50 -8.53
N ILE A 380 36.49 -11.53 -8.08
CA ILE A 380 37.02 -12.63 -7.23
C ILE A 380 36.25 -12.76 -5.92
N ARG A 381 35.89 -11.63 -5.28
CA ARG A 381 35.12 -11.64 -4.04
C ARG A 381 33.69 -12.11 -4.25
N GLN A 382 33.02 -11.67 -5.31
CA GLN A 382 31.68 -12.15 -5.65
C GLN A 382 31.69 -13.67 -5.93
N ALA A 383 32.67 -14.16 -6.69
CA ALA A 383 32.82 -15.57 -7.03
C ALA A 383 33.20 -16.48 -5.84
N LEU A 384 33.77 -15.90 -4.76
CA LEU A 384 33.99 -16.59 -3.48
C LEU A 384 32.74 -16.55 -2.58
N THR A 385 32.07 -15.38 -2.47
CA THR A 385 30.81 -15.26 -1.71
C THR A 385 29.75 -16.22 -2.22
N SER A 386 29.60 -16.36 -3.55
CA SER A 386 28.62 -17.29 -4.14
C SER A 386 28.90 -18.76 -3.84
N ARG A 387 30.17 -19.12 -3.59
CA ARG A 387 30.60 -20.46 -3.15
C ARG A 387 30.58 -20.65 -1.63
N GLY A 388 30.09 -19.67 -0.86
CA GLY A 388 30.17 -19.68 0.60
C GLY A 388 31.60 -19.63 1.15
N LEU A 389 32.59 -19.27 0.32
CA LEU A 389 34.00 -19.25 0.67
C LEU A 389 34.39 -17.88 1.26
N PRO A 390 35.32 -17.84 2.24
CA PRO A 390 35.74 -16.57 2.84
C PRO A 390 36.29 -15.58 1.80
N THR A 391 35.86 -14.32 1.88
CA THR A 391 36.31 -13.21 1.01
C THR A 391 37.41 -12.34 1.64
N SER A 392 37.81 -12.66 2.87
CA SER A 392 38.91 -12.01 3.60
C SER A 392 40.27 -12.61 3.22
N GLY A 393 41.30 -11.75 3.20
CA GLY A 393 42.68 -12.11 2.84
C GLY A 393 43.34 -11.09 1.92
N THR A 394 44.60 -11.35 1.55
CA THR A 394 45.30 -10.61 0.50
C THR A 394 44.80 -11.05 -0.89
N MET A 395 45.12 -10.29 -1.94
CA MET A 395 44.70 -10.62 -3.31
C MET A 395 45.17 -12.00 -3.77
N ALA A 396 46.41 -12.38 -3.46
CA ALA A 396 46.93 -13.71 -3.76
C ALA A 396 46.12 -14.79 -3.04
N THR A 397 45.87 -14.63 -1.74
CA THR A 397 45.13 -15.61 -0.93
C THR A 397 43.70 -15.83 -1.42
N ILE A 398 43.01 -14.79 -1.91
CA ILE A 398 41.64 -14.94 -2.45
C ILE A 398 41.65 -15.49 -3.88
N ARG A 399 42.68 -15.21 -4.70
CA ARG A 399 42.88 -15.85 -6.01
C ARG A 399 43.14 -17.34 -5.88
N ASP A 400 44.09 -17.74 -5.04
CA ASP A 400 44.40 -19.16 -4.81
C ASP A 400 43.19 -19.92 -4.26
N ARG A 401 42.40 -19.30 -3.37
CA ARG A 401 41.17 -19.89 -2.85
C ARG A 401 40.11 -20.11 -3.94
N LEU A 402 40.01 -19.21 -4.92
CA LEU A 402 39.09 -19.36 -6.05
C LEU A 402 39.61 -20.37 -7.08
N ARG A 403 40.92 -20.36 -7.35
CA ARG A 403 41.62 -21.34 -8.21
C ARG A 403 41.41 -22.77 -7.70
N ILE A 404 41.69 -23.03 -6.42
CA ILE A 404 41.49 -24.34 -5.77
C ILE A 404 40.01 -24.76 -5.76
N ALA A 405 39.07 -23.81 -5.73
CA ALA A 405 37.65 -24.13 -5.81
C ALA A 405 37.28 -24.59 -7.24
N LEU A 406 37.72 -23.87 -8.27
CA LEU A 406 37.49 -24.24 -9.67
C LEU A 406 38.18 -25.56 -10.05
N GLU A 407 39.40 -25.81 -9.56
CA GLU A 407 40.14 -27.08 -9.73
C GLU A 407 39.50 -28.29 -9.03
N ARG A 408 38.46 -28.08 -8.20
CA ARG A 408 37.65 -29.15 -7.59
C ARG A 408 36.28 -29.31 -8.26
N GLU A 409 35.90 -28.36 -9.09
CA GLU A 409 34.64 -28.34 -9.85
C GLU A 409 34.84 -28.90 -11.28
N ALA A 410 36.08 -28.92 -11.77
CA ALA A 410 36.56 -29.57 -13.00
C ALA A 410 37.05 -31.00 -12.75
#